data_AF-A0A3D4S3N7-F1
#
_entry.id   AF-A0A3D4S3N7-F1
#
_cell.length_a   1.000
_cell.length_b   1.000
_cell.length_c   1.000
_cell.angle_alpha   90.00
_cell.angle_beta   90.00
_cell.angle_gamma   90.00
#
_symmetry.space_group_name_H-M   'P 1'
#
loop_
_entity.id
_entity.type
_entity.pdbx_description
1 polymer ?
#
loop_
_entity_poly.entity_id
_entity_poly.type
_entity_poly.pdbx_seq_one_letter_code
_entity_poly.pdbx_strand_id
1 'polypeptide(L)'
;MIEGGKVHSVEIVAKGISKSHAITWLVDHVSVDYHQVYTVGDSQNDLEMLTDFNGRKMPNADAVIKRAIGQTTPTVSKLIESILKKS
;
A
#
# COMPACT_ATOMS: atom_id res chain seq x y z
N MET A 1 25.12 -7.04 -0.38
CA MET A 1 24.11 -6.10 0.15
C MET A 1 22.76 -6.69 -0.20
N ILE A 2 21.93 -7.02 0.79
CA ILE A 2 20.65 -7.75 0.60
C ILE A 2 19.52 -6.74 0.84
N GLU A 3 18.77 -6.41 -0.21
CA GLU A 3 17.60 -5.52 -0.17
C GLU A 3 16.30 -6.35 -0.11
N GLY A 4 15.34 -5.91 0.71
CA GLY A 4 13.92 -5.94 0.36
C GLY A 4 13.23 -7.31 0.28
N GLY A 5 13.29 -8.08 1.35
CA GLY A 5 12.53 -9.32 1.51
C GLY A 5 13.31 -10.24 2.43
N LYS A 6 12.76 -10.55 3.60
CA LYS A 6 13.33 -11.61 4.44
C LYS A 6 13.35 -12.89 3.59
N VAL A 7 14.51 -13.28 3.09
CA VAL A 7 14.76 -14.49 2.26
C VAL A 7 14.61 -15.78 3.10
N HIS A 8 13.85 -15.73 4.20
CA HIS A 8 13.68 -16.80 5.18
C HIS A 8 12.20 -17.09 5.51
N SER A 9 11.26 -16.46 4.81
CA SER A 9 9.82 -16.67 5.06
C SER A 9 9.05 -16.88 3.78
N VAL A 10 8.19 -17.91 3.80
CA VAL A 10 7.17 -18.16 2.77
C VAL A 10 5.83 -17.75 3.35
N GLU A 11 5.13 -16.83 2.68
CA GLU A 11 3.78 -16.42 3.05
C GLU A 11 2.78 -17.38 2.38
N ILE A 12 2.01 -18.10 3.21
CA ILE A 12 0.96 -19.02 2.74
C ILE A 12 -0.38 -18.44 3.17
N VAL A 13 -1.18 -18.02 2.20
CA VAL A 13 -2.51 -17.42 2.40
C VAL A 13 -3.55 -18.13 1.54
N ALA A 14 -4.83 -17.93 1.89
CA ALA A 14 -5.92 -18.46 1.08
C ALA A 14 -5.90 -17.85 -0.33
N LYS A 15 -6.25 -18.67 -1.33
CA LYS A 15 -6.33 -18.23 -2.72
C LYS A 15 -7.34 -17.08 -2.86
N GLY A 16 -6.94 -16.03 -3.56
CA GLY A 16 -7.81 -14.88 -3.84
C GLY A 16 -7.90 -13.88 -2.70
N ILE A 17 -7.08 -14.00 -1.65
CA ILE A 17 -7.00 -13.00 -0.58
C ILE A 17 -5.73 -12.16 -0.77
N SER A 18 -5.90 -10.84 -0.62
CA SER A 18 -4.80 -9.88 -0.55
C SER A 18 -5.15 -8.74 0.41
N LYS A 19 -4.16 -7.86 0.68
CA LYS A 19 -4.38 -6.63 1.45
C LYS A 19 -5.47 -5.75 0.79
N SER A 20 -5.53 -5.71 -0.54
CA SER A 20 -6.54 -4.94 -1.27
C SER A 20 -7.96 -5.47 -1.01
N HIS A 21 -8.14 -6.80 -1.10
CA HIS A 21 -9.42 -7.44 -0.80
C HIS A 21 -9.88 -7.16 0.64
N ALA A 22 -8.96 -7.20 1.62
CA ALA A 22 -9.29 -6.93 3.01
C ALA A 22 -9.69 -5.46 3.24
N ILE A 23 -9.00 -4.50 2.60
CA ILE A 23 -9.35 -3.08 2.68
C ILE A 23 -10.71 -2.83 2.02
N THR A 24 -10.96 -3.38 0.84
CA THR A 24 -12.25 -3.29 0.12
C THR A 24 -13.39 -3.75 1.02
N TRP A 25 -13.25 -4.95 1.62
CA TRP A 25 -14.24 -5.48 2.55
C TRP A 25 -14.49 -4.54 3.74
N LEU A 26 -13.42 -3.96 4.31
CA LEU A 26 -13.54 -3.04 5.45
C LEU A 26 -14.25 -1.75 5.05
N VAL A 27 -13.89 -1.16 3.92
CA VAL A 27 -14.48 0.08 3.39
C VAL A 27 -15.98 -0.07 3.18
N ASP A 28 -16.41 -1.19 2.59
CA ASP A 28 -17.82 -1.54 2.43
C ASP A 28 -18.50 -1.70 3.81
N HIS A 29 -17.84 -2.40 4.73
CA HIS A 29 -18.39 -2.68 6.06
C HIS A 29 -18.60 -1.42 6.90
N VAL A 30 -17.70 -0.43 6.80
CA VAL A 30 -17.78 0.83 7.55
C VAL A 30 -18.39 2.00 6.76
N SER A 31 -18.83 1.76 5.51
CA SER A 31 -19.45 2.76 4.64
C SER A 31 -18.59 4.02 4.45
N VAL A 32 -17.30 3.83 4.21
CA VAL A 32 -16.35 4.92 3.87
C VAL A 32 -16.27 5.09 2.35
N ASP A 33 -16.06 6.31 1.88
CA ASP A 33 -15.81 6.56 0.46
C ASP A 33 -14.43 5.98 0.06
N TYR A 34 -14.41 5.14 -0.97
CA TYR A 34 -13.20 4.57 -1.55
C TYR A 34 -12.16 5.63 -1.91
N HIS A 35 -12.58 6.83 -2.33
CA HIS A 35 -11.67 7.93 -2.65
C HIS A 35 -10.98 8.53 -1.42
N GLN A 36 -11.44 8.23 -0.21
CA GLN A 36 -10.83 8.66 1.04
C GLN A 36 -9.86 7.63 1.63
N VAL A 37 -9.62 6.52 0.93
CA VAL A 37 -8.71 5.47 1.37
C VAL A 37 -7.30 5.72 0.82
N TYR A 38 -6.33 5.84 1.73
CA TYR A 38 -4.93 6.04 1.40
C TYR A 38 -4.11 4.86 1.90
N THR A 39 -3.28 4.30 1.01
CA THR A 39 -2.43 3.14 1.31
C THR A 39 -0.96 3.53 1.18
N VAL A 40 -0.12 2.92 2.03
CA VAL A 40 1.33 3.10 2.01
C VAL A 40 1.98 1.74 2.11
N GLY A 41 2.99 1.50 1.28
CA GLY A 41 3.67 0.21 1.21
C GLY A 41 4.99 0.32 0.48
N ASP A 42 5.73 -0.78 0.50
CA ASP A 42 7.10 -0.84 0.00
C ASP A 42 7.45 -2.17 -0.66
N SER A 43 6.67 -3.22 -0.43
CA SER A 43 6.98 -4.58 -0.87
C SER A 43 5.97 -5.12 -1.87
N GLN A 44 6.31 -6.23 -2.54
CA GLN A 44 5.46 -6.79 -3.59
C GLN A 44 4.03 -7.15 -3.13
N ASN A 45 3.82 -7.59 -1.88
CA ASN A 45 2.48 -7.91 -1.40
C ASN A 45 1.61 -6.67 -1.11
N ASP A 46 2.17 -5.46 -1.25
CA ASP A 46 1.45 -4.17 -1.19
C ASP A 46 0.93 -3.72 -2.56
N LEU A 47 1.38 -4.33 -3.66
CA LEU A 47 1.16 -3.85 -5.02
C LEU A 47 -0.32 -3.59 -5.34
N GLU A 48 -1.19 -4.54 -5.01
CA GLU A 48 -2.63 -4.44 -5.28
C GLU A 48 -3.24 -3.26 -4.52
N MET A 49 -3.03 -3.16 -3.20
CA MET A 49 -3.61 -2.07 -2.41
C MET A 49 -3.03 -0.69 -2.78
N LEU A 50 -1.81 -0.63 -3.31
CA LEU A 50 -1.21 0.63 -3.79
C LEU A 50 -1.77 1.05 -5.16
N THR A 51 -2.24 0.09 -5.95
CA THR A 51 -2.83 0.35 -7.27
C THR A 51 -4.31 0.68 -7.17
N ASP A 52 -5.04 -0.02 -6.31
CA ASP A 52 -6.50 0.06 -6.23
C ASP A 52 -7.00 1.28 -5.43
N PHE A 53 -6.14 1.86 -4.59
CA PHE A 53 -6.46 3.02 -3.73
C PHE A 53 -5.53 4.20 -4.00
N ASN A 54 -5.57 5.24 -3.15
CA ASN A 54 -4.65 6.38 -3.25
C ASN A 54 -3.22 6.04 -2.77
N GLY A 55 -2.61 5.02 -3.37
CA GLY A 55 -1.36 4.43 -2.92
C GLY A 55 -0.14 5.34 -3.01
N ARG A 56 0.75 5.22 -2.03
CA ARG A 56 2.06 5.85 -1.99
C ARG A 56 3.13 4.80 -1.68
N LYS A 57 4.18 4.76 -2.49
CA LYS A 57 5.36 3.94 -2.21
C LYS A 57 6.30 4.64 -1.24
N MET A 58 6.98 3.88 -0.39
CA MET A 58 8.11 4.37 0.41
C MET A 58 9.39 4.47 -0.45
N PRO A 59 10.37 5.31 -0.09
CA PRO A 59 11.59 5.51 -0.91
C PRO A 59 12.43 4.23 -1.05
N ASN A 60 12.43 3.39 -0.02
CA ASN A 60 13.15 2.11 0.03
C ASN A 60 12.36 0.95 -0.59
N ALA A 61 11.25 1.22 -1.30
CA ALA A 61 10.42 0.18 -1.89
C ALA A 61 11.17 -0.71 -2.90
N ASP A 62 10.68 -1.94 -3.04
CA ASP A 62 11.18 -2.93 -3.98
C ASP A 62 11.10 -2.42 -5.42
N ALA A 63 11.94 -2.96 -6.29
CA ALA A 63 12.00 -2.55 -7.70
C ALA A 63 10.65 -2.68 -8.42
N VAL A 64 9.84 -3.69 -8.07
CA VAL A 64 8.49 -3.88 -8.61
C VAL A 64 7.59 -2.71 -8.24
N ILE A 65 7.53 -2.33 -6.96
CA ILE A 65 6.74 -1.20 -6.47
C ILE A 65 7.25 0.12 -7.05
N LYS A 66 8.57 0.31 -7.13
CA LYS A 66 9.18 1.51 -7.73
C LYS A 66 8.76 1.72 -9.18
N ARG A 67 8.57 0.64 -9.96
CA ARG A 67 8.10 0.70 -11.35
C ARG A 67 6.59 0.91 -11.45
N ALA A 68 5.80 0.24 -10.62
CA ALA A 68 4.34 0.26 -10.74
C ALA A 68 3.69 1.52 -10.16
N ILE A 69 4.19 2.03 -9.04
CA ILE A 69 3.52 3.10 -8.28
C ILE A 69 4.20 4.44 -8.54
N GLY A 70 3.51 5.40 -9.17
CA GLY A 70 4.11 6.70 -9.52
C GLY A 70 4.37 7.60 -8.31
N GLN A 71 3.52 7.53 -7.29
CA GLN A 71 3.53 8.47 -6.16
C GLN A 71 4.36 7.95 -4.99
N THR A 72 5.31 8.75 -4.50
CA THR A 72 6.18 8.41 -3.36
C THR A 72 5.81 9.27 -2.15
N THR A 73 5.86 8.70 -0.93
CA THR A 73 5.84 9.48 0.31
C THR A 73 7.14 9.28 1.09
N PRO A 74 7.79 10.32 1.63
CA PRO A 74 8.99 10.16 2.45
C PRO A 74 8.71 9.40 3.76
N THR A 75 7.56 9.70 4.37
CA THR A 75 7.09 9.08 5.61
C THR A 75 5.57 8.98 5.60
N VAL A 76 5.02 8.14 6.49
CA VAL A 76 3.57 8.11 6.74
C VAL A 76 3.07 9.45 7.27
N SER A 77 3.81 10.09 8.18
CA SER A 77 3.42 11.40 8.73
C SER A 77 3.28 12.48 7.67
N LYS A 78 4.20 12.53 6.69
CA LYS A 78 4.14 13.50 5.59
C LYS A 78 2.95 13.27 4.68
N LEU A 79 2.56 12.02 4.46
CA LEU A 79 1.32 11.72 3.74
C LEU A 79 0.11 12.26 4.49
N ILE A 80 0.00 11.96 5.79
CA ILE A 80 -1.11 12.45 6.63
C ILE A 80 -1.18 13.99 6.61
N GLU A 81 -0.06 14.67 6.82
CA GLU A 81 0.01 16.14 6.71
C GLU A 81 -0.49 16.64 5.36
N SER A 82 -0.14 15.96 4.26
CA SER A 82 -0.54 16.37 2.91
C SER A 82 -2.03 16.17 2.63
N ILE A 83 -2.66 15.19 3.27
CA ILE A 83 -4.11 14.93 3.17
C ILE A 83 -4.87 15.97 3.98
N LEU A 84 -4.45 16.20 5.23
CA LEU A 84 -5.11 17.15 6.14
C LEU A 84 -5.01 18.60 5.65
N LYS A 85 -3.93 18.97 4.93
CA LYS A 85 -3.79 20.30 4.31
C LYS A 85 -4.68 20.52 3.08
N LYS A 86 -5.19 19.44 2.46
CA LYS A 86 -6.08 19.51 1.30
C LYS A 86 -7.56 19.53 1.70
N SER A 87 -7.87 19.38 2.99
CA SER A 87 -9.21 19.37 3.56
C SER A 87 -9.67 20.75 3.99
#